data_AF-A0A924MAX2-F1
#
_entry.id   AF-A0A924MAX2-F1
#
_cell.length_a   1.000
_cell.length_b   1.000
_cell.length_c   1.000
_cell.angle_alpha   90.00
_cell.angle_beta   90.00
_cell.angle_gamma   90.00
#
_symmetry.space_group_name_H-M   'P 1'
#
loop_
_entity.id
_entity.type
_entity.pdbx_description
1 polymer ?
#
loop_
_entity_poly.entity_id
_entity_poly.type
_entity_poly.pdbx_seq_one_letter_code
_entity_poly.pdbx_strand_id
1 'polypeptide(L)'
;LEDDYMVQMIAMMQMKNVVDYLVSLVLIALAPAIFEEVFFRGALQNLFTNWFKKPWVAILLTSVIFSAIHMSYFGFLPRAMLGVVLGLLFYYSKNIWTNILAHFLNNGIAVTQIYILSQKGTIDKKSLEALNNTQFPVGIVILLAATTIFAMVIWLYLFKNESDKTLAHNQIINAENTLA
;
A
#
# COMPACT_ATOMS: atom_id res chain seq x y z
N LEU A 1 -19.34 2.75 -14.91
CA LEU A 1 -18.01 2.24 -14.50
C LEU A 1 -17.40 3.11 -13.40
N GLU A 2 -16.93 4.34 -13.67
CA GLU A 2 -16.38 5.20 -12.61
C GLU A 2 -17.45 5.67 -11.62
N ASP A 3 -18.64 6.06 -12.09
CA ASP A 3 -19.74 6.46 -11.21
C ASP A 3 -20.19 5.30 -10.31
N ASP A 4 -20.24 4.07 -10.84
CA ASP A 4 -20.57 2.87 -10.07
C ASP A 4 -19.48 2.55 -9.04
N TYR A 5 -18.21 2.71 -9.42
CA TYR A 5 -17.07 2.59 -8.51
C TYR A 5 -17.24 3.58 -7.35
N MET A 6 -17.46 4.86 -7.64
CA MET A 6 -17.63 5.90 -6.62
C MET A 6 -18.86 5.65 -5.75
N VAL A 7 -19.99 5.22 -6.32
CA VAL A 7 -21.20 4.89 -5.56
C VAL A 7 -20.97 3.70 -4.63
N GLN A 8 -20.30 2.64 -5.09
CA GLN A 8 -19.94 1.50 -4.25
C GLN A 8 -18.97 1.90 -3.13
N MET A 9 -17.95 2.67 -3.48
CA MET A 9 -16.96 3.23 -2.55
C MET A 9 -17.67 4.02 -1.44
N ILE A 10 -18.61 4.90 -1.81
CA ILE A 10 -19.41 5.72 -0.88
C ILE A 10 -20.34 4.87 -0.02
N ALA A 11 -21.03 3.91 -0.62
CA ALA A 11 -21.96 3.04 0.10
C ALA A 11 -21.25 2.19 1.16
N MET A 12 -20.02 1.72 0.87
CA MET A 12 -19.18 0.98 1.82
C MET A 12 -18.52 1.87 2.89
N MET A 13 -18.49 3.19 2.67
CA MET A 13 -17.78 4.16 3.53
C MET A 13 -18.66 4.94 4.51
N GLN A 14 -19.98 4.72 4.52
CA GLN A 14 -20.87 5.37 5.50
C GLN A 14 -20.75 4.72 6.88
N MET A 15 -19.61 4.95 7.53
CA MET A 15 -19.36 4.51 8.90
C MET A 15 -20.04 5.49 9.86
N LYS A 16 -21.01 5.00 10.64
CA LYS A 16 -21.81 5.82 11.58
C LYS A 16 -21.28 5.72 13.01
N ASN A 17 -20.58 4.64 13.31
CA ASN A 17 -20.09 4.32 14.64
C ASN A 17 -18.74 3.60 14.58
N VAL A 18 -18.13 3.38 15.76
CA VAL A 18 -16.83 2.74 15.88
C VAL A 18 -16.84 1.29 15.38
N VAL A 19 -17.97 0.59 15.48
CA VAL A 19 -18.09 -0.80 14.99
C VAL A 19 -17.96 -0.83 13.47
N ASP A 20 -18.66 0.06 12.77
CA ASP A 20 -18.57 0.19 11.31
C ASP A 20 -17.12 0.47 10.88
N TYR A 21 -16.41 1.32 11.64
CA TYR A 21 -14.99 1.60 11.40
C TYR A 21 -14.09 0.37 11.57
N LEU A 22 -14.24 -0.39 12.66
CA LEU A 22 -13.45 -1.59 12.88
C LEU A 22 -13.72 -2.66 11.82
N VAL A 23 -14.98 -2.84 11.42
CA VAL A 23 -15.36 -3.74 10.32
C VAL A 23 -14.71 -3.28 9.01
N SER A 24 -14.73 -1.98 8.74
CA SER A 24 -14.13 -1.40 7.54
C SER A 24 -12.61 -1.56 7.51
N LEU A 25 -11.93 -1.41 8.65
CA LEU A 25 -10.49 -1.70 8.76
C LEU A 25 -10.18 -3.16 8.41
N VAL A 26 -10.99 -4.11 8.86
CA VAL A 26 -10.77 -5.52 8.55
C VAL A 26 -11.04 -5.81 7.09
N LEU A 27 -12.18 -5.34 6.54
CA LEU A 27 -12.64 -5.72 5.20
C LEU A 27 -11.99 -4.91 4.07
N ILE A 28 -11.63 -3.65 4.31
CA ILE A 28 -11.15 -2.72 3.27
C ILE A 28 -9.64 -2.49 3.40
N ALA A 29 -9.06 -2.65 4.60
CA ALA A 29 -7.62 -2.51 4.78
C ALA A 29 -6.92 -3.86 4.95
N LEU A 30 -7.27 -4.65 5.97
CA LEU A 30 -6.49 -5.83 6.36
C LEU A 30 -6.66 -7.00 5.38
N ALA A 31 -7.90 -7.38 5.06
CA ALA A 31 -8.15 -8.50 4.18
C ALA A 31 -7.54 -8.26 2.78
N PRO A 32 -7.76 -7.11 2.11
CA PRO A 32 -7.10 -6.81 0.84
C PRO A 32 -5.57 -6.81 0.97
N ALA A 33 -5.00 -6.20 2.01
CA ALA A 33 -3.55 -6.19 2.19
C ALA A 33 -2.95 -7.60 2.26
N ILE A 34 -3.63 -8.56 2.89
CA ILE A 34 -3.19 -9.96 2.93
C ILE A 34 -3.33 -10.61 1.55
N PHE A 35 -4.54 -10.62 1.00
CA PHE A 35 -4.84 -11.36 -0.23
C PHE A 35 -4.10 -10.79 -1.44
N GLU A 36 -4.09 -9.47 -1.59
CA GLU A 36 -3.46 -8.80 -2.70
C GLU A 36 -1.94 -8.94 -2.62
N GLU A 37 -1.30 -8.77 -1.46
CA GLU A 37 0.15 -8.95 -1.39
C GLU A 37 0.56 -10.40 -1.64
N VAL A 38 -0.16 -11.39 -1.08
CA VAL A 38 0.12 -12.80 -1.35
C VAL A 38 -0.04 -13.11 -2.84
N PHE A 39 -1.10 -12.62 -3.48
CA PHE A 39 -1.34 -12.86 -4.90
C PHE A 39 -0.35 -12.11 -5.80
N PHE A 40 -0.25 -10.80 -5.66
CA PHE A 40 0.56 -9.97 -6.54
C PHE A 40 2.06 -10.15 -6.29
N ARG A 41 2.52 -10.27 -5.04
CA ARG A 41 3.96 -10.30 -4.73
C ARG A 41 4.42 -11.73 -4.53
N GLY A 42 3.66 -12.52 -3.76
CA GLY A 42 3.95 -13.94 -3.55
C GLY A 42 3.87 -14.77 -4.83
N ALA A 43 2.89 -14.52 -5.70
CA ALA A 43 2.73 -15.27 -6.95
C ALA A 43 3.14 -14.48 -8.19
N LEU A 44 2.44 -13.39 -8.53
CA LEU A 44 2.52 -12.77 -9.87
C LEU A 44 3.88 -12.11 -10.15
N GLN A 45 4.41 -11.32 -9.22
CA GLN A 45 5.72 -10.68 -9.35
C GLN A 45 6.84 -11.71 -9.43
N ASN A 46 6.76 -12.79 -8.64
CA ASN A 46 7.71 -13.89 -8.68
C ASN A 46 7.65 -14.64 -10.03
N LEU A 47 6.45 -14.90 -10.54
CA LEU A 47 6.23 -15.51 -11.85
C LEU A 47 6.88 -14.69 -12.97
N PHE A 48 6.60 -13.39 -13.02
CA PHE A 48 7.20 -12.50 -14.02
C PHE A 48 8.71 -12.34 -13.84
N THR A 49 9.21 -12.34 -12.61
CA THR A 49 10.66 -12.32 -12.34
C THR A 49 11.32 -13.57 -12.93
N ASN A 50 10.67 -14.73 -12.79
CA ASN A 50 11.14 -16.00 -13.34
C ASN A 50 11.08 -16.06 -14.87
N TRP A 51 10.05 -15.46 -15.48
CA TRP A 51 9.89 -15.43 -16.95
C TRP A 51 10.85 -14.46 -17.62
N PHE A 52 10.88 -13.19 -17.18
CA PHE A 52 11.64 -12.14 -17.85
C PHE A 52 13.10 -12.06 -17.39
N LYS A 53 13.45 -12.70 -16.27
CA LYS A 53 14.77 -12.60 -15.61
C LYS A 53 15.19 -11.16 -15.28
N LYS A 54 14.22 -10.23 -15.25
CA LYS A 54 14.41 -8.80 -14.99
C LYS A 54 13.43 -8.34 -13.90
N PRO A 55 13.89 -8.20 -12.64
CA PRO A 55 13.02 -7.83 -11.52
C PRO A 55 12.25 -6.53 -11.74
N TRP A 56 12.88 -5.54 -12.36
CA TRP A 56 12.25 -4.24 -12.66
C TRP A 56 11.04 -4.37 -13.59
N VAL A 57 11.11 -5.25 -14.60
CA VAL A 57 9.99 -5.50 -15.52
C VAL A 57 8.83 -6.18 -14.78
N ALA A 58 9.16 -7.15 -13.93
CA ALA A 58 8.17 -7.84 -13.10
C ALA A 58 7.45 -6.89 -12.15
N ILE A 59 8.18 -5.98 -11.49
CA ILE A 59 7.61 -4.97 -10.60
C ILE A 59 6.65 -4.06 -11.38
N LEU A 60 7.10 -3.48 -12.50
CA LEU A 60 6.26 -2.57 -13.29
C LEU A 60 4.99 -3.25 -13.80
N LEU A 61 5.12 -4.44 -14.38
CA LEU A 61 3.98 -5.18 -14.94
C LEU A 61 2.97 -5.57 -13.85
N THR A 62 3.45 -6.09 -12.72
CA THR A 62 2.59 -6.43 -11.58
C THR A 62 1.87 -5.20 -11.05
N SER A 63 2.55 -4.04 -10.98
CA SER A 63 1.98 -2.78 -10.48
C SER A 63 0.90 -2.22 -11.39
N VAL A 64 1.08 -2.34 -12.71
CA VAL A 64 0.07 -1.95 -13.70
C VAL A 64 -1.16 -2.85 -13.58
N ILE A 65 -0.98 -4.17 -13.49
CA ILE A 65 -2.10 -5.11 -13.34
C ILE A 65 -2.84 -4.88 -12.02
N PHE A 66 -2.09 -4.71 -10.92
CA PHE A 66 -2.63 -4.37 -9.60
C PHE A 66 -3.54 -3.14 -9.65
N SER A 67 -3.12 -2.10 -10.34
CA SER A 67 -3.94 -0.89 -10.49
C SER A 67 -5.13 -1.10 -11.44
N ALA A 68 -4.94 -1.81 -12.55
CA ALA A 68 -5.95 -2.01 -13.57
C ALA A 68 -7.18 -2.78 -13.07
N ILE A 69 -7.01 -3.78 -12.19
CA ILE A 69 -8.14 -4.58 -11.67
C ILE A 69 -9.13 -3.76 -10.82
N HIS A 70 -8.74 -2.56 -10.39
CA HIS A 70 -9.61 -1.66 -9.63
C HIS A 70 -10.51 -0.80 -10.51
N MET A 71 -10.37 -0.88 -11.84
CA MET A 71 -11.30 -0.32 -12.83
C MET A 71 -11.67 1.16 -12.62
N SER A 72 -10.74 1.97 -12.09
CA SER A 72 -10.95 3.42 -11.88
C SER A 72 -9.81 4.21 -12.48
N TYR A 73 -10.16 5.17 -13.33
CA TYR A 73 -9.22 5.99 -14.09
C TYR A 73 -8.47 6.97 -13.18
N PHE A 74 -9.19 7.64 -12.29
CA PHE A 74 -8.60 8.68 -11.42
C PHE A 74 -7.59 8.11 -10.42
N GLY A 75 -7.86 6.93 -9.86
CA GLY A 75 -6.91 6.30 -8.96
C GLY A 75 -5.93 5.35 -9.64
N PHE A 76 -5.98 5.19 -10.97
CA PHE A 76 -5.08 4.27 -11.68
C PHE A 76 -3.61 4.64 -11.44
N LEU A 77 -3.23 5.89 -11.71
CA LEU A 77 -1.84 6.31 -11.58
C LEU A 77 -1.32 6.24 -10.14
N PRO A 78 -1.99 6.80 -9.12
CA PRO A 78 -1.51 6.70 -7.74
C PRO A 78 -1.46 5.25 -7.22
N ARG A 79 -2.42 4.39 -7.59
CA ARG A 79 -2.39 2.96 -7.22
C ARG A 79 -1.28 2.20 -7.93
N ALA A 80 -0.99 2.52 -9.20
CA ALA A 80 0.14 1.93 -9.91
C ALA A 80 1.47 2.32 -9.27
N MET A 81 1.63 3.59 -8.86
CA MET A 81 2.82 4.06 -8.14
C MET A 81 2.98 3.36 -6.78
N LEU A 82 1.90 3.23 -6.00
CA LEU A 82 1.90 2.43 -4.77
C LEU A 82 2.30 0.98 -5.06
N GLY A 83 1.79 0.42 -6.15
CA GLY A 83 2.13 -0.93 -6.59
C GLY A 83 3.64 -1.10 -6.83
N VAL A 84 4.29 -0.11 -7.43
CA VAL A 84 5.75 -0.12 -7.68
C VAL A 84 6.50 -0.09 -6.35
N VAL A 85 6.05 0.73 -5.41
CA VAL A 85 6.67 0.91 -4.10
C VAL A 85 6.58 -0.37 -3.29
N LEU A 86 5.41 -1.00 -3.25
CA LEU A 86 5.22 -2.31 -2.61
C LEU A 86 6.02 -3.40 -3.34
N GLY A 87 6.13 -3.34 -4.67
CA GLY A 87 6.95 -4.27 -5.44
C GLY A 87 8.45 -4.15 -5.14
N LEU A 88 8.95 -2.92 -4.97
CA LEU A 88 10.33 -2.64 -4.55
C LEU A 88 10.57 -3.06 -3.10
N LEU A 89 9.62 -2.75 -2.21
CA LEU A 89 9.65 -3.19 -0.82
C LEU A 89 9.81 -4.71 -0.74
N PHE A 90 8.99 -5.45 -1.48
CA PHE A 90 9.06 -6.91 -1.50
C PHE A 90 10.39 -7.41 -2.04
N TYR A 91 10.87 -6.80 -3.14
CA TYR A 91 12.12 -7.18 -3.78
C TYR A 91 13.33 -7.04 -2.83
N TYR A 92 13.39 -5.96 -2.05
CA TYR A 92 14.51 -5.71 -1.13
C TYR A 92 14.34 -6.41 0.23
N SER A 93 13.14 -6.37 0.81
CA SER A 93 12.90 -6.96 2.13
C SER A 93 12.82 -8.48 2.09
N LYS A 94 12.42 -9.07 0.95
CA LYS A 94 12.10 -10.49 0.78
C LYS A 94 11.14 -11.02 1.85
N ASN A 95 10.34 -10.14 2.45
CA ASN A 95 9.44 -10.46 3.55
C ASN A 95 8.02 -10.00 3.20
N ILE A 96 7.12 -10.97 3.02
CA ILE A 96 5.73 -10.68 2.67
C ILE A 96 4.98 -9.95 3.80
N TRP A 97 5.34 -10.18 5.07
CA TRP A 97 4.68 -9.54 6.20
C TRP A 97 4.98 -8.04 6.27
N THR A 98 6.19 -7.63 5.88
CA THR A 98 6.55 -6.21 5.76
C THR A 98 5.68 -5.53 4.70
N ASN A 99 5.43 -6.19 3.58
CA ASN A 99 4.53 -5.72 2.53
C ASN A 99 3.09 -5.63 3.00
N ILE A 100 2.57 -6.68 3.64
CA ILE A 100 1.21 -6.73 4.16
C ILE A 100 1.00 -5.60 5.17
N LEU A 101 1.95 -5.37 6.07
CA LEU A 101 1.86 -4.27 7.05
C LEU A 101 1.85 -2.90 6.35
N ALA A 102 2.77 -2.67 5.41
CA ALA A 102 2.84 -1.39 4.69
C ALA A 102 1.55 -1.11 3.90
N HIS A 103 1.01 -2.12 3.22
CA HIS A 103 -0.24 -2.01 2.48
C HIS A 103 -1.43 -1.81 3.43
N PHE A 104 -1.52 -2.58 4.52
CA PHE A 104 -2.55 -2.39 5.55
C PHE A 104 -2.54 -0.98 6.11
N LEU A 105 -1.36 -0.42 6.43
CA LEU A 105 -1.25 0.94 6.94
C LEU A 105 -1.70 1.98 5.91
N ASN A 106 -1.35 1.80 4.63
CA ASN A 106 -1.80 2.68 3.56
C ASN A 106 -3.34 2.72 3.46
N ASN A 107 -3.97 1.55 3.40
CA ASN A 107 -5.43 1.44 3.31
C ASN A 107 -6.11 1.85 4.63
N GLY A 108 -5.51 1.53 5.77
CA GLY A 108 -6.01 1.86 7.10
C GLY A 108 -6.02 3.38 7.34
N ILE A 109 -5.01 4.10 6.88
CA ILE A 109 -4.99 5.58 6.92
C ILE A 109 -6.15 6.14 6.10
N ALA A 110 -6.38 5.62 4.88
CA ALA A 110 -7.50 6.06 4.04
C ALA A 110 -8.85 5.81 4.75
N VAL A 111 -9.09 4.59 5.24
CA VAL A 111 -10.31 4.24 6.00
C VAL A 111 -10.50 5.15 7.22
N THR A 112 -9.43 5.45 7.96
CA THR A 112 -9.48 6.34 9.13
C THR A 112 -9.85 7.77 8.74
N GLN A 113 -9.27 8.31 7.66
CA GLN A 113 -9.61 9.64 7.15
C GLN A 113 -11.09 9.73 6.78
N ILE A 114 -11.59 8.71 6.07
CA ILE A 114 -13.00 8.61 5.69
C ILE A 114 -13.89 8.57 6.94
N TYR A 115 -13.55 7.77 7.95
CA TYR A 115 -14.33 7.70 9.19
C TYR A 115 -14.41 9.07 9.88
N ILE A 116 -13.30 9.78 10.02
CA ILE A 116 -13.26 11.12 10.63
C ILE A 116 -14.14 12.12 9.83
N LEU A 117 -14.13 12.04 8.49
CA LEU A 117 -14.97 12.88 7.63
C LEU A 117 -16.45 12.51 7.75
N SER A 118 -16.77 11.22 7.86
CA SER A 118 -18.14 10.71 8.07
C SER A 118 -18.73 11.25 9.37
N GLN A 119 -17.96 11.23 10.46
CA GLN A 119 -18.39 11.74 11.77
C GLN A 119 -18.63 13.25 11.79
N LYS A 120 -18.01 14.02 10.88
CA LYS A 120 -18.20 15.47 10.77
C LYS A 120 -19.44 15.87 9.95
N GLY A 121 -20.23 14.89 9.48
CA GLY A 121 -21.44 15.14 8.69
C GLY A 121 -21.18 15.62 7.26
N THR A 122 -19.92 15.52 6.79
CA THR A 122 -19.46 16.08 5.51
C THR A 122 -19.44 15.09 4.36
N ILE A 123 -20.01 13.88 4.47
CA ILE A 123 -20.12 12.95 3.33
C ILE A 123 -21.51 13.10 2.68
N ASP A 124 -21.73 14.25 2.04
CA ASP A 124 -22.75 14.40 1.01
C ASP A 124 -22.10 14.06 -0.35
N LYS A 125 -22.86 13.54 -1.31
CA LYS A 125 -22.37 13.29 -2.68
C LYS A 125 -21.72 14.55 -3.27
N LYS A 126 -22.23 15.73 -2.89
CA LYS A 126 -21.66 17.04 -3.24
C LYS A 126 -20.26 17.30 -2.69
N SER A 127 -19.93 16.86 -1.48
CA SER A 127 -18.59 17.07 -0.89
C SER A 127 -17.56 16.09 -1.43
N LEU A 128 -17.98 14.91 -1.88
CA LEU A 128 -17.14 13.97 -2.61
C LEU A 128 -16.94 14.37 -4.07
N GLU A 129 -18.00 14.87 -4.73
CA GLU A 129 -17.88 15.56 -6.00
C GLU A 129 -17.01 16.80 -5.86
N ALA A 130 -17.07 17.54 -4.74
CA ALA A 130 -16.18 18.65 -4.48
C ALA A 130 -14.75 18.19 -4.16
N LEU A 131 -14.51 17.02 -3.57
CA LEU A 131 -13.15 16.46 -3.42
C LEU A 131 -12.56 15.99 -4.76
N ASN A 132 -13.42 15.49 -5.64
CA ASN A 132 -13.08 15.05 -6.99
C ASN A 132 -12.94 16.24 -7.98
N ASN A 133 -13.75 17.29 -7.80
CA ASN A 133 -13.72 18.54 -8.58
C ASN A 133 -12.85 19.63 -7.95
N THR A 134 -12.44 19.50 -6.68
CA THR A 134 -11.20 20.15 -6.24
C THR A 134 -10.13 19.45 -7.02
N GLN A 135 -9.78 20.05 -8.14
CA GLN A 135 -8.47 19.88 -8.74
C GLN A 135 -7.47 20.25 -7.65
N PHE A 136 -7.17 19.30 -6.74
CA PHE A 136 -5.90 19.31 -6.08
C PHE A 136 -4.91 19.40 -7.23
N PRO A 137 -4.08 20.47 -7.29
CA PRO A 137 -3.11 20.59 -8.36
C PRO A 137 -2.42 19.24 -8.45
N VAL A 138 -2.44 18.61 -9.62
CA VAL A 138 -1.89 17.26 -9.80
C VAL A 138 -0.47 17.18 -9.21
N GLY A 139 0.25 18.31 -9.21
CA GLY A 139 1.48 18.53 -8.48
C GLY A 139 1.45 18.20 -6.98
N ILE A 140 0.44 18.59 -6.20
CA ILE A 140 0.34 18.32 -4.75
C ILE A 140 0.10 16.83 -4.48
N VAL A 141 -0.75 16.18 -5.26
CA VAL A 141 -0.99 14.73 -5.12
C VAL A 141 0.27 13.94 -5.47
N ILE A 142 0.94 14.33 -6.56
CA ILE A 142 2.24 13.77 -6.94
C ILE A 142 3.29 14.07 -5.87
N LEU A 143 3.29 15.25 -5.26
CA LEU A 143 4.23 15.63 -4.21
C LEU A 143 4.03 14.78 -2.95
N LEU A 144 2.79 14.57 -2.52
CA LEU A 144 2.46 13.76 -1.34
C LEU A 144 2.75 12.28 -1.57
N ALA A 145 2.48 11.77 -2.77
CA ALA A 145 2.90 10.43 -3.17
C ALA A 145 4.43 10.33 -3.22
N ALA A 146 5.12 11.31 -3.81
CA ALA A 146 6.58 11.31 -3.87
C ALA A 146 7.24 11.40 -2.49
N THR A 147 6.69 12.18 -1.56
CA THR A 147 7.22 12.30 -0.19
C THR A 147 6.95 11.06 0.64
N THR A 148 5.78 10.43 0.50
CA THR A 148 5.50 9.14 1.18
C THR A 148 6.38 8.03 0.62
N ILE A 149 6.59 7.99 -0.69
CA ILE A 149 7.51 7.05 -1.34
C ILE A 149 8.94 7.29 -0.89
N PHE A 150 9.39 8.55 -0.84
CA PHE A 150 10.72 8.92 -0.39
C PHE A 150 10.96 8.57 1.08
N ALA A 151 9.99 8.88 1.95
CA ALA A 151 10.04 8.52 3.37
C ALA A 151 10.04 7.00 3.57
N MET A 152 9.26 6.26 2.78
CA MET A 152 9.23 4.80 2.81
C MET A 152 10.54 4.20 2.32
N VAL A 153 11.15 4.72 1.25
CA VAL A 153 12.48 4.28 0.76
C VAL A 153 13.57 4.55 1.80
N ILE A 154 13.55 5.72 2.46
CA ILE A 154 14.48 6.04 3.55
C ILE A 154 14.27 5.06 4.71
N TRP A 155 13.02 4.83 5.12
CA TRP A 155 12.69 3.92 6.19
C TRP A 155 13.21 2.50 5.90
N LEU A 156 13.09 2.02 4.67
CA LEU A 156 13.59 0.71 4.27
C LEU A 156 15.11 0.62 4.20
N TYR A 157 15.76 1.70 3.75
CA TYR A 157 17.21 1.79 3.79
C TYR A 157 17.72 1.72 5.23
N LEU A 158 17.11 2.48 6.14
CA LEU A 158 17.46 2.48 7.56
C LEU A 158 17.17 1.13 8.22
N PHE A 159 16.00 0.54 7.94
CA PHE A 159 15.62 -0.76 8.49
C PHE A 159 16.55 -1.87 8.04
N LYS A 160 16.94 -1.89 6.76
CA LYS A 160 17.92 -2.86 6.25
C LYS A 160 19.27 -2.70 6.96
N ASN A 161 19.75 -1.46 7.11
CA ASN A 161 21.02 -1.20 7.76
C ASN A 161 21.04 -1.70 9.22
N GLU A 162 19.95 -1.47 9.96
CA GLU A 162 19.82 -1.98 11.33
C GLU A 162 19.70 -3.52 11.39
N SER A 163 18.98 -4.12 10.45
CA SER A 163 18.90 -5.58 10.34
C SER A 163 20.28 -6.21 10.07
N ASP A 164 21.06 -5.66 9.14
CA ASP A 164 22.39 -6.16 8.78
C ASP A 164 23.37 -6.05 9.96
N LYS A 165 23.34 -4.94 10.71
CA LYS A 165 24.14 -4.77 11.94
C LYS A 165 23.78 -5.80 13.01
N THR A 166 22.49 -6.03 13.23
CA THR A 166 22.01 -6.98 14.24
C THR A 166 22.44 -8.40 13.91
N LEU A 167 22.35 -8.79 12.62
CA LEU A 167 22.82 -10.09 12.14
C LEU A 167 24.34 -10.26 12.33
N ALA A 168 25.13 -9.25 11.97
CA ALA A 168 26.58 -9.28 12.14
C ALA A 168 26.97 -9.39 13.63
N HIS A 169 26.30 -8.63 14.51
CA HIS A 169 26.55 -8.68 15.94
C HIS A 169 26.24 -10.07 16.54
N ASN A 170 25.10 -10.66 16.17
CA ASN A 170 24.73 -12.00 16.63
C ASN A 170 25.67 -13.10 16.12
N GLN A 171 26.22 -12.95 14.90
CA GLN A 171 27.23 -13.88 14.38
C GLN A 171 28.53 -13.83 15.20
N ILE A 172 28.96 -12.65 15.64
CA ILE A 172 30.15 -12.49 16.49
C ILE A 172 29.94 -13.16 17.84
N ILE A 173 28.83 -12.87 18.52
CA ILE A 173 28.50 -13.49 19.83
C ILE A 173 28.45 -15.02 19.72
N ASN A 174 27.80 -15.54 18.68
CA ASN A 174 27.70 -16.99 18.50
C ASN A 174 29.07 -17.62 18.21
N ALA A 175 29.93 -16.96 17.43
CA ALA A 175 31.28 -17.43 17.15
C ALA A 175 32.15 -17.48 18.43
N GLU A 176 32.08 -16.45 19.28
CA GLU A 176 32.78 -16.41 20.57
C GLU A 176 32.32 -17.53 21.50
N ASN A 177 31.01 -17.77 21.59
CA ASN A 177 30.44 -18.84 22.43
C ASN A 177 30.78 -20.25 21.93
N THR A 178 31.06 -20.45 20.64
CA THR A 178 31.53 -21.75 20.11
C THR A 178 33.02 -22.02 20.34
N LEU A 179 33.81 -21.00 20.65
CA LEU A 179 35.26 -21.11 20.87
C LEU A 179 35.63 -21.23 22.36
N ALA A 180 34.67 -21.00 23.26
CA ALA A 180 34.78 -21.16 24.72
C ALA A 180 34.31 -22.56 25.16
#